data_AF-A0A7W7F629-F1
#
_entry.id   AF-A0A7W7F629-F1
#
_cell.length_a   1.000
_cell.length_b   1.000
_cell.length_c   1.000
_cell.angle_alpha   90.00
_cell.angle_beta   90.00
_cell.angle_gamma   90.00
#
_symmetry.space_group_name_H-M   'P 1'
#
loop_
_entity.id
_entity.type
_entity.pdbx_description
1 polymer ?
#
loop_
_entity_poly.entity_id
_entity_poly.type
_entity_poly.pdbx_seq_one_letter_code
_entity_poly.pdbx_strand_id
1 'polypeptide(L)' 'MSGQSCRAAALRFWGAPSTAIRIAQRKAQTWSLAPARQGRPAESGLLAAHVDALVGWVEADGDITMPELAARLLAERG' A
#
# COMPACT_ATOMS: atom_id res chain seq x y z
N MET A 1 -12.22 -8.21 -34.05
CA MET A 1 -12.01 -8.84 -32.72
C MET A 1 -13.35 -8.89 -32.01
N SER A 2 -13.89 -10.08 -31.74
CA SER A 2 -15.17 -10.23 -31.04
C SER A 2 -15.00 -9.90 -29.55
N GLY A 3 -15.71 -8.88 -29.07
CA GLY A 3 -15.80 -8.59 -27.64
C GLY A 3 -16.58 -9.69 -26.94
N GLN A 4 -16.04 -10.21 -25.83
CA GLN A 4 -16.75 -11.15 -24.96
C GLN A 4 -17.37 -10.38 -23.79
N SER A 5 -18.50 -10.85 -23.27
CA SER A 5 -19.06 -10.31 -22.03
C SER A 5 -18.14 -10.64 -20.84
N CYS A 6 -18.17 -9.84 -19.78
CA CYS A 6 -17.37 -10.08 -18.58
C CYS A 6 -17.64 -11.46 -17.97
N ARG A 7 -18.88 -11.97 -18.04
CA ARG A 7 -19.23 -13.31 -17.56
C ARG A 7 -18.59 -14.41 -18.39
N ALA A 8 -18.61 -14.30 -19.72
CA ALA A 8 -17.97 -15.28 -20.61
C ALA A 8 -16.45 -15.31 -20.38
N ALA A 9 -15.82 -14.15 -20.22
CA ALA A 9 -14.41 -14.06 -19.89
C ALA A 9 -14.08 -14.67 -18.52
N ALA A 10 -14.95 -14.48 -17.51
CA ALA A 10 -14.77 -15.07 -16.18
C ALA A 10 -14.75 -16.59 -16.18
N LEU A 11 -15.71 -17.22 -16.87
CA LEU A 11 -15.77 -18.69 -16.99
C LEU A 11 -14.52 -19.24 -17.67
N ARG A 12 -13.94 -18.50 -18.61
CA ARG A 12 -12.75 -18.91 -19.35
C ARG A 12 -11.44 -18.73 -18.56
N PHE A 13 -11.33 -17.70 -17.73
CA PHE A 13 -10.03 -17.27 -17.18
C PHE A 13 -9.95 -17.11 -15.66
N TRP A 14 -11.06 -16.85 -14.96
CA TRP A 14 -11.01 -16.34 -13.57
C TRP A 14 -11.89 -17.08 -12.56
N GLY A 15 -12.73 -18.01 -12.98
CA GLY A 15 -13.58 -18.82 -12.10
C GLY A 15 -14.73 -18.07 -11.41
N ALA A 16 -14.65 -16.74 -11.31
CA ALA A 16 -15.65 -15.89 -10.65
C ALA A 16 -16.05 -14.68 -11.53
N PRO A 17 -17.34 -14.51 -11.87
CA PRO A 17 -17.84 -13.36 -12.62
C PRO A 17 -17.52 -12.00 -11.99
N SER A 18 -17.52 -11.91 -10.66
CA SER A 18 -17.21 -10.69 -9.92
C SER A 18 -15.77 -10.21 -10.17
N THR A 19 -14.81 -11.11 -10.32
CA THR A 19 -13.42 -10.78 -10.64
C THR A 19 -13.29 -10.11 -12.00
N ALA A 20 -13.92 -10.67 -13.04
CA ALA A 20 -13.90 -10.08 -14.38
C ALA A 20 -14.55 -8.69 -14.41
N ILE A 21 -15.66 -8.51 -13.69
CA ILE A 21 -16.34 -7.21 -13.58
C ILE A 21 -15.44 -6.18 -12.88
N ARG A 22 -14.81 -6.54 -11.75
CA ARG A 22 -13.89 -5.65 -11.02
C ARG A 22 -12.69 -5.22 -11.87
N ILE A 23 -12.12 -6.15 -12.66
CA ILE A 23 -11.02 -5.85 -13.58
C ILE A 23 -11.47 -4.90 -14.69
N ALA A 24 -12.62 -5.16 -15.31
CA ALA A 24 -13.17 -4.32 -16.37
C ALA A 24 -13.49 -2.90 -15.87
N GLN A 25 -14.12 -2.79 -14.68
CA GLN A 25 -14.39 -1.51 -14.02
C GLN A 25 -13.10 -0.74 -13.71
N ARG A 26 -12.09 -1.41 -13.15
CA ARG A 26 -10.79 -0.78 -12.88
C ARG A 26 -10.15 -0.24 -14.15
N LYS A 27 -10.11 -1.05 -15.22
CA LYS A 27 -9.56 -0.61 -16.51
C LYS A 27 -10.28 0.61 -17.05
N ALA A 28 -11.61 0.67 -16.94
CA ALA A 28 -12.39 1.82 -17.40
C ALA A 28 -12.12 3.08 -16.56
N GLN A 29 -11.91 2.94 -15.25
CA GLN A 29 -11.71 4.05 -14.31
C GLN A 29 -10.27 4.58 -14.31
N THR A 30 -9.28 3.70 -14.39
CA THR A 30 -7.86 4.05 -14.16
C THR A 30 -6.97 3.80 -15.37
N TRP A 31 -7.52 3.28 -16.47
CA TRP A 31 -6.76 2.84 -17.66
C TRP A 31 -5.66 1.80 -17.36
N SER A 32 -5.74 1.15 -16.20
CA SER A 32 -4.73 0.23 -15.72
C SER A 32 -5.35 -1.11 -15.30
N LEU A 33 -4.65 -2.19 -15.62
CA LEU A 33 -4.97 -3.55 -15.17
C LEU A 33 -4.14 -4.00 -13.95
N ALA A 34 -3.17 -3.19 -13.51
CA ALA A 34 -2.40 -3.51 -12.31
C ALA A 34 -3.33 -3.70 -11.10
N PRO A 35 -2.95 -4.42 -10.05
CA PRO A 35 -3.70 -4.35 -8.80
C PRO A 35 -3.62 -2.94 -8.19
N ALA A 36 -4.58 -2.56 -7.34
CA ALA A 36 -4.39 -1.40 -6.46
C ALA A 36 -3.28 -1.71 -5.46
N ARG A 37 -2.60 -0.68 -4.92
CA ARG A 37 -1.65 -0.85 -3.82
C ARG A 37 -2.34 -1.60 -2.68
N GLN A 38 -1.73 -2.70 -2.24
CA GLN A 38 -2.23 -3.51 -1.13
C GLN A 38 -1.41 -3.19 0.13
N GLY A 39 -2.01 -3.39 1.30
CA GLY A 39 -1.36 -3.15 2.59
C GLY A 39 -1.46 -1.70 3.08
N ARG A 40 -0.75 -1.42 4.18
CA ARG A 40 -0.76 -0.11 4.87
C ARG A 40 -0.09 0.97 3.99
N PRO A 41 -0.74 2.13 3.77
CA PRO A 41 -0.08 3.29 3.16
C PRO A 41 1.18 3.70 3.93
N ALA A 42 2.20 4.21 3.23
CA ALA A 42 3.52 4.48 3.84
C ALA A 42 3.41 5.65 4.81
N GLU A 43 2.57 6.59 4.44
CA GLU A 43 2.12 7.76 5.18
C GLU A 43 1.12 7.44 6.31
N SER A 44 0.80 6.16 6.55
CA SER A 44 -0.19 5.80 7.58
C SER A 44 0.42 5.06 8.74
N GLY A 45 0.14 5.54 9.95
CA GLY A 45 0.46 4.89 11.21
C GLY A 45 0.91 5.82 12.32
N LEU A 46 1.05 5.27 13.53
CA LEU A 46 1.34 6.05 14.74
C LEU A 46 2.63 6.86 14.62
N LEU A 47 3.62 6.33 13.89
CA LEU A 47 4.91 6.97 13.69
C LEU A 47 5.00 7.81 12.42
N ALA A 48 3.95 7.85 11.58
CA ALA A 48 4.01 8.49 10.26
C ALA A 48 4.40 9.98 10.36
N ALA A 49 3.91 10.69 11.38
CA ALA A 49 4.24 12.09 11.64
C ALA A 49 5.68 12.31 12.18
N HIS A 50 6.42 11.23 12.45
CA HIS A 50 7.73 11.27 13.10
C HIS A 50 8.83 10.57 12.28
N VAL A 51 8.51 10.02 11.11
CA VAL A 51 9.44 9.23 10.29
C VAL A 51 10.70 10.01 9.96
N ASP A 52 10.58 11.25 9.49
CA ASP A 52 11.75 12.05 9.10
C ASP A 52 12.72 12.29 10.26
N ALA A 53 12.19 12.52 11.46
CA ALA A 53 13.00 12.71 12.67
C ALA A 53 13.67 11.40 13.11
N LEU A 54 12.92 10.29 13.10
CA LEU A 54 13.44 8.97 13.46
C LEU A 54 14.56 8.53 12.51
N VAL A 55 14.36 8.71 11.20
CA VAL A 55 15.37 8.41 10.19
C VAL A 55 16.60 9.29 10.41
N GLY A 56 16.44 10.60 10.58
CA GLY A 56 17.55 11.51 10.82
C GLY A 56 18.36 11.18 12.08
N TRP A 57 17.71 10.69 13.15
CA TRP A 57 18.43 10.25 14.36
C TRP A 57 19.24 8.98 14.15
N VAL A 58 18.68 7.99 13.45
CA VAL A 58 19.39 6.74 13.11
C VAL A 58 20.53 6.99 12.12
N GLU A 59 20.35 7.93 11.18
CA GLU A 59 21.43 8.31 10.25
C GLU A 59 22.56 9.07 10.95
N ALA A 60 22.25 9.89 11.96
CA ALA A 60 23.24 10.62 12.74
C ALA A 60 23.99 9.74 13.75
N ASP A 61 23.30 8.75 14.31
CA ASP A 61 23.85 7.77 15.25
C ASP A 61 23.32 6.38 14.87
N GLY A 62 24.09 5.66 14.06
CA GLY A 62 23.71 4.33 13.57
C GLY A 62 23.69 3.24 14.64
N ASP A 63 24.29 3.49 15.81
CA ASP A 63 24.33 2.55 16.94
C ASP A 63 23.19 2.82 17.94
N ILE A 64 22.35 3.85 17.73
CA ILE A 64 21.20 4.13 18.58
C ILE A 64 20.28 2.92 18.64
N THR A 65 20.02 2.44 19.85
CA THR A 65 19.17 1.26 20.03
C THR A 65 17.69 1.65 19.92
N MET A 66 16.84 0.67 19.58
CA MET A 66 15.39 0.91 19.50
C MET A 66 14.77 1.46 20.80
N PRO A 67 15.15 1.01 22.02
CA PRO A 67 14.67 1.61 23.26
C PRO A 67 15.11 3.07 23.45
N GLU A 68 16.35 3.40 23.11
CA GLU A 68 16.86 4.78 23.19
C GLU A 68 16.14 5.68 22.19
N LEU A 69 15.93 5.19 20.97
CA LEU A 69 15.16 5.88 19.94
C LEU A 69 13.70 6.12 20.38
N ALA A 70 13.06 5.14 21.01
CA ALA A 70 11.71 5.28 21.55
C ALA A 70 11.65 6.27 22.72
N ALA A 71 12.60 6.21 23.65
CA ALA A 71 12.70 7.15 24.75
C ALA A 71 12.92 8.58 24.26
N ARG A 72 13.80 8.75 23.26
CA ARG A 72 14.03 10.04 22.60
C ARG A 72 12.78 10.55 21.89
N LEU A 73 12.07 9.69 21.16
CA LEU A 73 10.81 10.06 20.51
C LEU A 73 9.78 10.55 21.53
N LEU A 74 9.63 9.85 22.65
CA LEU A 74 8.71 10.23 23.72
C LEU A 74 9.13 11.56 24.37
N ALA A 75 10.42 11.78 24.60
CA ALA A 75 10.92 13.03 25.19
C ALA A 75 10.75 14.25 24.26
N GLU A 76 10.93 14.08 22.95
CA GLU A 76 10.86 15.19 21.99
C GLU A 76 9.45 15.43 21.43
N ARG A 77 8.57 14.42 21.43
CA ARG A 77 7.29 14.45 20.68
C ARG A 77 6.11 13.77 21.39
N GLY A 78 6.31 13.26 22.60
CA GLY A 78 5.29 12.59 23.42
C GLY A 78 4.52 13.50 24.36
#